data_AF-A0AAV2J002-F1
#
_entry.id   AF-A0AAV2J002-F1
#
_cell.length_a   1.000
_cell.length_b   1.000
_cell.length_c   1.000
_cell.angle_alpha   90.00
_cell.angle_beta   90.00
_cell.angle_gamma   90.00
#
_symmetry.space_group_name_H-M   'P 1'
#
loop_
_entity.id
_entity.type
_entity.pdbx_description
1 polymer ?
#
loop_
_entity_poly.entity_id
_entity_poly.type
_entity_poly.pdbx_seq_one_letter_code
_entity_poly.pdbx_strand_id
1 'polypeptide(L)'
;MVQIKEHMKRTFALRREEIVATSPPVTALKERWPGLFHESQLYSEFLWITNENLPHLFYGSLDKYAPKLIELYKKKRSGPWGEKMEQLLTVYEQEKNDINVIRTVALSGLIIHLKEDSSDLFRICKDEMDFQEGTVALVAMADDVPGGVPFSTQQVFIVLEDQVVMSSTSWTDALVCLILPITKMGMKSAAQVLREQL
;
A
#
# COMPACT_ATOMS: atom_id res chain seq x y z
N MET A 1 -2.17 -23.66 -5.41
CA MET A 1 -2.06 -22.84 -4.18
C MET A 1 -1.71 -23.63 -2.91
N VAL A 2 -2.27 -24.83 -2.67
CA VAL A 2 -2.01 -25.61 -1.43
C VAL A 2 -0.52 -25.96 -1.25
N GLN A 3 0.16 -26.42 -2.30
CA GLN A 3 1.59 -26.77 -2.25
C GLN A 3 2.49 -25.56 -1.94
N ILE A 4 2.20 -24.38 -2.51
CA ILE A 4 2.96 -23.15 -2.25
C ILE A 4 2.87 -22.79 -0.77
N LYS A 5 1.67 -22.80 -0.19
CA LYS A 5 1.47 -22.48 1.23
C LYS A 5 2.23 -23.43 2.16
N GLU A 6 2.27 -24.72 1.82
CA GLU A 6 3.02 -25.70 2.59
C GLU A 6 4.53 -25.48 2.50
N HIS A 7 5.06 -25.22 1.30
CA HIS A 7 6.47 -24.89 1.11
C HIS A 7 6.85 -23.60 1.86
N MET A 8 6.01 -22.55 1.77
CA MET A 8 6.20 -21.30 2.52
C MET A 8 6.24 -21.60 4.03
N LYS A 9 5.33 -22.43 4.55
CA LYS A 9 5.32 -22.79 5.98
C LYS A 9 6.60 -23.52 6.40
N ARG A 10 7.05 -24.51 5.63
CA ARG A 10 8.25 -25.31 5.94
C ARG A 10 9.53 -24.47 5.89
N THR A 11 9.57 -23.44 5.06
CA THR A 11 10.75 -22.59 4.83
C THR A 11 10.74 -21.27 5.60
N PHE A 12 9.74 -21.05 6.45
CA PHE A 12 9.56 -19.80 7.22
C PHE A 12 10.81 -19.37 7.98
N ALA A 13 11.39 -20.27 8.78
CA ALA A 13 12.56 -19.95 9.59
C ALA A 13 13.78 -19.54 8.74
N LEU A 14 14.10 -20.33 7.70
CA LEU A 14 15.23 -20.06 6.79
C LEU A 14 15.07 -18.73 6.05
N ARG A 15 13.88 -18.49 5.50
CA ARG A 15 13.56 -17.24 4.82
C ARG A 15 13.67 -16.03 5.75
N ARG A 16 13.14 -16.15 6.97
CA ARG A 16 13.21 -15.07 7.96
C ARG A 16 14.65 -14.78 8.39
N GLU A 17 15.44 -15.82 8.62
CA GLU A 17 16.87 -15.71 8.91
C GLU A 17 17.59 -14.95 7.79
N GLU A 18 17.39 -15.36 6.54
CA GLU A 18 17.99 -14.72 5.38
C GLU A 18 17.60 -13.22 5.28
N ILE A 19 16.30 -12.91 5.32
CA ILE A 19 15.81 -11.54 5.18
C ILE A 19 16.36 -10.64 6.30
N VAL A 20 16.35 -11.12 7.54
CA VAL A 20 16.80 -10.32 8.70
C VAL A 20 18.30 -10.12 8.72
N ALA A 21 19.05 -11.19 8.45
CA ALA A 21 20.50 -11.21 8.59
C ALA A 21 21.18 -10.52 7.41
N THR A 22 20.70 -10.75 6.19
CA THR A 22 21.39 -10.31 4.97
C THR A 22 20.73 -9.12 4.29
N SER A 23 19.45 -8.84 4.59
CA SER A 23 18.65 -7.79 3.93
C SER A 23 18.88 -7.75 2.41
N PRO A 24 18.64 -8.87 1.70
CA PRO A 24 18.95 -8.97 0.28
C PRO A 24 18.06 -8.04 -0.54
N PRO A 25 18.50 -7.64 -1.75
CA PRO A 25 17.69 -6.82 -2.65
C PRO A 25 16.41 -7.54 -3.06
N VAL A 26 15.39 -6.77 -3.43
CA VAL A 26 14.06 -7.28 -3.84
C VAL A 26 14.18 -8.26 -5.00
N THR A 27 15.09 -8.01 -5.94
CA THR A 27 15.38 -8.90 -7.08
C THR A 27 15.73 -10.32 -6.62
N ALA A 28 16.69 -10.42 -5.70
CA ALA A 28 17.13 -11.69 -5.13
C ALA A 28 16.04 -12.36 -4.28
N LEU A 29 15.21 -11.57 -3.58
CA LEU A 29 14.06 -12.09 -2.85
C LEU A 29 12.99 -12.66 -3.79
N LYS A 30 12.73 -12.04 -4.94
CA LYS A 30 11.77 -12.56 -5.94
C LYS A 30 12.25 -13.89 -6.51
N GLU A 31 13.54 -14.02 -6.76
CA GLU A 31 14.13 -15.27 -7.26
C GLU A 31 14.07 -16.39 -6.22
N ARG A 32 14.46 -16.11 -4.97
CA ARG A 32 14.56 -17.14 -3.92
C ARG A 32 13.23 -17.44 -3.23
N TRP A 33 12.41 -16.42 -3.02
CA TRP A 33 11.15 -16.49 -2.27
C TRP A 33 9.99 -15.84 -3.04
N PRO A 34 9.67 -16.28 -4.27
CA PRO A 34 8.63 -15.66 -5.09
C PRO A 34 7.25 -15.65 -4.39
N GLY A 35 7.01 -16.60 -3.49
CA GLY A 35 5.80 -16.65 -2.68
C GLY A 35 5.57 -15.43 -1.80
N LEU A 36 6.61 -14.69 -1.38
CA LEU A 36 6.44 -13.44 -0.61
C LEU A 36 5.66 -12.37 -1.36
N PHE A 37 5.70 -12.43 -2.69
CA PHE A 37 5.08 -11.47 -3.59
C PHE A 37 3.73 -11.98 -4.11
N HIS A 38 3.07 -12.82 -3.32
CA HIS A 38 1.69 -13.23 -3.52
C HIS A 38 0.88 -12.86 -2.29
N GLU A 39 -0.20 -12.10 -2.46
CA GLU A 39 -0.98 -11.51 -1.37
C GLU A 39 -1.38 -12.52 -0.28
N SER A 40 -1.95 -13.67 -0.66
CA SER A 40 -2.35 -14.69 0.31
C SER A 40 -1.20 -15.29 1.13
N GLN A 41 0.01 -15.32 0.57
CA GLN A 41 1.20 -15.78 1.28
C GLN A 41 1.75 -14.69 2.18
N LEU A 42 1.74 -13.43 1.72
CA LEU A 42 2.10 -12.27 2.53
C LEU A 42 1.24 -12.16 3.79
N TYR A 43 -0.07 -12.39 3.69
CA TYR A 43 -0.95 -12.46 4.87
C TYR A 43 -0.63 -13.66 5.76
N SER A 44 -0.26 -14.80 5.18
CA SER A 44 0.14 -15.98 5.96
C SER A 44 1.46 -15.74 6.72
N GLU A 45 2.42 -15.05 6.10
CA GLU A 45 3.67 -14.63 6.74
C GLU A 45 3.41 -13.72 7.92
N PHE A 46 2.58 -12.69 7.73
CA PHE A 46 2.22 -11.80 8.82
C PHE A 46 1.57 -12.57 9.97
N LEU A 47 0.64 -13.48 9.66
CA LEU A 47 -0.01 -14.33 10.66
C LEU A 47 1.01 -15.21 11.39
N TRP A 48 1.99 -15.79 10.72
CA TRP A 48 3.03 -16.59 11.38
C TRP A 48 3.98 -15.76 12.25
N ILE A 49 4.28 -14.52 11.85
CA ILE A 49 5.16 -13.61 12.62
C ILE A 49 4.44 -13.05 13.85
N THR A 50 3.19 -12.66 13.71
CA THR A 50 2.46 -11.86 14.72
C THR A 50 1.39 -12.64 15.46
N ASN A 51 0.99 -13.80 14.95
CA ASN A 51 -0.19 -14.56 15.36
C ASN A 51 -1.52 -13.79 15.20
N GLU A 52 -1.54 -12.78 14.33
CA GLU A 52 -2.71 -11.93 14.09
C GLU A 52 -3.21 -12.03 12.64
N ASN A 53 -4.54 -11.95 12.44
CA ASN A 53 -5.14 -11.89 11.12
C ASN A 53 -5.16 -10.45 10.61
N LEU A 54 -4.20 -10.10 9.74
CA LEU A 54 -4.04 -8.73 9.29
C LEU A 54 -5.27 -8.16 8.57
N PRO A 55 -5.83 -8.77 7.51
CA PRO A 55 -7.01 -8.21 6.86
C PRO A 55 -8.10 -7.89 7.88
N HIS A 56 -8.37 -8.82 8.79
CA HIS A 56 -9.37 -8.61 9.83
C HIS A 56 -9.04 -7.41 10.74
N LEU A 57 -7.80 -7.31 11.24
CA LEU A 57 -7.39 -6.22 12.12
C LEU A 57 -7.36 -4.87 11.42
N PHE A 58 -6.75 -4.81 10.24
CA PHE A 58 -6.52 -3.58 9.50
C PHE A 58 -7.84 -3.01 9.00
N TYR A 59 -8.63 -3.77 8.25
CA TYR A 59 -9.91 -3.30 7.73
C TYR A 59 -10.91 -3.07 8.86
N GLY A 60 -10.96 -3.94 9.87
CA GLY A 60 -11.84 -3.74 11.03
C GLY A 60 -11.52 -2.45 11.79
N SER A 61 -10.24 -2.10 11.93
CA SER A 61 -9.82 -0.83 12.52
C SER A 61 -10.12 0.35 11.59
N LEU A 62 -9.77 0.25 10.31
CA LEU A 62 -10.00 1.30 9.33
C LEU A 62 -11.49 1.64 9.24
N ASP A 63 -12.36 0.63 9.14
CA ASP A 63 -13.82 0.81 9.06
C ASP A 63 -14.38 1.44 10.34
N LYS A 64 -13.84 1.06 11.50
CA LYS A 64 -14.22 1.63 12.80
C LYS A 64 -13.86 3.12 12.92
N TYR A 65 -12.70 3.52 12.40
CA TYR A 65 -12.18 4.88 12.58
C TYR A 65 -12.46 5.82 11.39
N ALA A 66 -12.71 5.29 10.19
CA ALA A 66 -12.96 6.07 8.97
C ALA A 66 -14.05 7.13 9.14
N PRO A 67 -15.22 6.88 9.76
CA PRO A 67 -16.24 7.90 9.94
C PRO A 67 -15.74 9.13 10.72
N LYS A 68 -14.93 8.91 11.76
CA LYS A 68 -14.36 9.99 12.59
C LYS A 68 -13.29 10.78 11.85
N LEU A 69 -12.47 10.09 11.04
CA LEU A 69 -11.48 10.73 10.17
C LEU A 69 -12.17 11.62 9.13
N ILE A 70 -13.21 11.10 8.46
CA ILE A 70 -13.97 11.86 7.47
C ILE A 70 -14.65 13.08 8.10
N GLU A 71 -15.21 12.96 9.30
CA GLU A 71 -15.76 14.10 10.04
C GLU A 71 -14.69 15.17 10.34
N LEU A 72 -13.48 14.75 10.72
CA LEU A 72 -12.34 15.65 10.92
C LEU A 72 -11.93 16.36 9.62
N TYR A 73 -12.07 15.69 8.48
CA TYR A 73 -11.76 16.22 7.16
C TYR A 73 -12.74 17.28 6.70
N LYS A 74 -14.04 17.16 7.05
CA LYS A 74 -15.09 18.14 6.73
C LYS A 74 -14.91 19.52 7.38
N LYS A 75 -14.02 19.65 8.37
CA LYS A 75 -13.69 20.97 8.95
C LYS A 75 -13.06 21.87 7.89
N LYS A 76 -13.59 23.08 7.73
CA LYS A 76 -13.17 24.05 6.71
C LYS A 76 -11.68 24.33 6.82
N ARG A 77 -10.97 24.21 5.69
CA ARG A 77 -9.55 24.52 5.53
C ARG A 77 -9.39 25.55 4.41
N SER A 78 -8.25 26.21 4.36
CA SER A 78 -7.92 27.20 3.33
C SER A 78 -6.59 26.88 2.67
N GLY A 79 -6.39 27.37 1.45
CA GLY A 79 -5.19 27.11 0.65
C GLY A 79 -5.25 25.78 -0.12
N PRO A 80 -4.15 25.40 -0.78
CA PRO A 80 -4.13 24.30 -1.76
C PRO A 80 -4.51 22.94 -1.16
N TRP A 81 -4.13 22.68 0.11
CA TRP A 81 -4.54 21.46 0.82
C TRP A 81 -6.02 21.44 1.20
N GLY A 82 -6.62 22.62 1.41
CA GLY A 82 -8.06 22.76 1.59
C GLY A 82 -8.83 22.40 0.32
N GLU A 83 -8.38 22.92 -0.82
CA GLU A 83 -8.96 22.61 -2.13
C GLU A 83 -8.85 21.11 -2.48
N LYS A 84 -7.68 20.49 -2.26
CA LYS A 84 -7.52 19.03 -2.43
C LYS A 84 -8.47 18.24 -1.51
N MET A 85 -8.64 18.67 -0.26
CA MET A 85 -9.56 18.03 0.67
C MET A 85 -11.02 18.17 0.24
N GLU A 86 -11.43 19.33 -0.29
CA GLU A 86 -12.79 19.56 -0.79
C GLU A 86 -13.09 18.70 -2.02
N GLN A 87 -12.13 18.53 -2.93
CA GLN A 87 -12.24 17.60 -4.06
C GLN A 87 -12.43 16.16 -3.58
N LEU A 88 -11.62 15.70 -2.62
CA LEU A 88 -11.74 14.38 -2.01
C LEU A 88 -13.13 14.14 -1.39
N LEU A 89 -13.63 15.12 -0.63
CA LEU A 89 -14.94 15.03 0.03
C LEU A 89 -16.11 15.10 -0.96
N THR A 90 -15.93 15.74 -2.10
CA THR A 90 -16.95 15.78 -3.16
C THR A 90 -17.18 14.37 -3.72
N VAL A 91 -16.11 13.62 -3.98
CA VAL A 91 -16.22 12.22 -4.44
C VAL A 91 -16.84 11.34 -3.36
N TYR A 92 -16.41 11.53 -2.11
CA TYR A 92 -17.01 10.82 -0.97
C TYR A 92 -18.54 10.99 -0.91
N GLU A 93 -19.07 12.19 -1.08
CA GLU A 93 -20.53 12.41 -0.98
C GLU A 93 -21.32 11.76 -2.13
N GLN A 94 -20.70 11.54 -3.29
CA GLN A 94 -21.32 10.85 -4.42
C GLN A 94 -21.44 9.33 -4.19
N GLU A 95 -20.45 8.73 -3.52
CA GLU A 95 -20.33 7.27 -3.38
C GLU A 95 -20.22 6.78 -1.92
N LYS A 96 -20.77 7.53 -0.96
CA LYS A 96 -20.63 7.27 0.49
C LYS A 96 -21.16 5.92 1.00
N ASN A 97 -21.79 5.12 0.15
CA ASN A 97 -22.27 3.77 0.47
C ASN A 97 -21.25 2.67 0.08
N ASP A 98 -20.22 3.00 -0.70
CA ASP A 98 -19.16 2.06 -1.07
C ASP A 98 -18.06 2.06 0.01
N ILE A 99 -17.82 0.89 0.59
CA ILE A 99 -16.81 0.71 1.63
C ILE A 99 -15.38 0.97 1.14
N ASN A 100 -15.08 0.68 -0.12
CA ASN A 100 -13.77 0.92 -0.71
C ASN A 100 -13.52 2.41 -0.90
N VAL A 101 -14.57 3.17 -1.26
CA VAL A 101 -14.51 4.63 -1.31
C VAL A 101 -14.29 5.19 0.09
N ILE A 102 -15.06 4.73 1.10
CA ILE A 102 -14.89 5.17 2.49
C ILE A 102 -13.44 4.96 2.97
N ARG A 103 -12.87 3.76 2.74
CA ARG A 103 -11.50 3.41 3.12
C ARG A 103 -10.46 4.28 2.39
N THR A 104 -10.62 4.44 1.08
CA THR A 104 -9.73 5.26 0.25
C THR A 104 -9.75 6.72 0.67
N VAL A 105 -10.93 7.27 0.96
CA VAL A 105 -11.11 8.64 1.47
C VAL A 105 -10.48 8.80 2.84
N ALA A 106 -10.65 7.83 3.74
CA ALA A 106 -10.05 7.86 5.06
C ALA A 106 -8.51 7.92 5.01
N LEU A 107 -7.90 7.11 4.15
CA LEU A 107 -6.44 7.06 4.01
C LEU A 107 -5.88 8.27 3.24
N SER A 108 -6.46 8.59 2.08
CA SER A 108 -6.01 9.73 1.26
C SER A 108 -6.21 11.06 1.98
N GLY A 109 -7.32 11.19 2.70
CA GLY A 109 -7.61 12.35 3.52
C GLY A 109 -6.60 12.52 4.66
N LEU A 110 -6.05 11.43 5.20
CA LEU A 110 -5.04 11.52 6.26
C LEU A 110 -3.76 12.19 5.75
N ILE A 111 -3.29 11.80 4.57
CA ILE A 111 -2.12 12.38 3.90
C ILE A 111 -2.34 13.88 3.66
N ILE A 112 -3.48 14.25 3.05
CA ILE A 112 -3.85 15.65 2.79
C ILE A 112 -3.97 16.44 4.10
N HIS A 113 -4.53 15.83 5.15
CA HIS A 113 -4.68 16.45 6.46
C HIS A 113 -3.34 16.76 7.13
N LEU A 114 -2.36 15.86 7.00
CA LEU A 114 -0.99 16.03 7.49
C LEU A 114 -0.14 16.95 6.59
N LYS A 115 -0.66 17.34 5.41
CA LYS A 115 0.02 18.16 4.40
C LYS A 115 1.30 17.51 3.88
N GLU A 116 1.27 16.18 3.78
CA GLU A 116 2.37 15.39 3.25
C GLU A 116 2.27 15.34 1.73
N ASP A 117 3.41 15.56 1.05
CA ASP A 117 3.50 15.28 -0.38
C ASP A 117 3.72 13.79 -0.57
N SER A 118 2.74 13.13 -1.19
CA SER A 118 2.77 11.70 -1.44
C SER A 118 2.90 11.39 -2.93
N SER A 119 3.25 12.37 -3.77
CA SER A 119 3.37 12.20 -5.21
C SER A 119 4.47 11.20 -5.61
N ASP A 120 5.50 11.05 -4.77
CA ASP A 120 6.53 10.03 -4.98
C ASP A 120 6.05 8.62 -4.65
N LEU A 121 5.15 8.49 -3.67
CA LEU A 121 4.60 7.20 -3.22
C LEU A 121 3.38 6.76 -4.01
N PHE A 122 2.49 7.67 -4.40
CA PHE A 122 1.26 7.40 -5.15
C PHE A 122 1.38 8.03 -6.53
N ARG A 123 1.65 7.21 -7.54
CA ARG A 123 1.85 7.64 -8.93
C ARG A 123 0.71 7.16 -9.81
N ILE A 124 0.36 7.96 -10.80
CA ILE A 124 -0.60 7.59 -11.85
C ILE A 124 0.17 7.52 -13.16
N CYS A 125 0.05 6.41 -13.89
CA CYS A 125 0.68 6.23 -15.20
C CYS A 125 -0.37 5.91 -16.27
N LYS A 126 -0.15 6.41 -17.50
CA LYS A 126 -1.06 6.24 -18.64
C LYS A 126 -0.63 5.13 -19.59
N ASP A 127 0.67 4.99 -19.86
CA ASP A 127 1.17 4.10 -20.92
C ASP A 127 2.25 3.12 -20.43
N GLU A 128 3.45 3.61 -20.11
CA GLU A 128 4.60 2.78 -19.73
C GLU A 128 5.13 3.12 -18.33
N MET A 129 5.48 2.09 -17.57
CA MET A 129 6.05 2.25 -16.24
C MET A 129 7.57 2.38 -16.36
N ASP A 130 8.10 3.56 -16.10
CA ASP A 130 9.53 3.80 -15.93
C ASP A 130 9.82 4.15 -14.46
N PHE A 131 10.82 3.49 -13.87
CA PHE A 131 11.17 3.65 -12.46
C PHE A 131 12.63 4.05 -12.35
N GLN A 132 12.90 5.05 -11.51
CA GLN A 132 14.26 5.33 -11.09
C GLN A 132 14.77 4.17 -10.22
N GLU A 133 16.07 3.90 -10.28
CA GLU A 133 16.72 2.87 -9.46
C GLU A 133 16.36 3.02 -7.98
N GLY A 134 15.95 1.93 -7.34
CA GLY A 134 15.57 1.91 -5.93
C GLY A 134 14.13 2.34 -5.63
N THR A 135 13.35 2.85 -6.59
CA THR A 135 11.99 3.41 -6.35
C THR A 135 11.10 2.47 -5.53
N VAL A 136 10.49 3.00 -4.47
CA VAL A 136 9.32 2.41 -3.80
C VAL A 136 8.10 3.25 -4.12
N ALA A 137 7.07 2.65 -4.73
CA ALA A 137 5.87 3.36 -5.13
C ALA A 137 4.66 2.43 -5.28
N LEU A 138 3.48 3.02 -5.21
CA LEU A 138 2.21 2.45 -5.65
C LEU A 138 1.81 3.17 -6.93
N VAL A 139 1.55 2.43 -8.01
CA VAL A 139 1.31 3.00 -9.33
C VAL A 139 -0.02 2.51 -9.87
N ALA A 140 -0.97 3.41 -10.07
CA ALA A 140 -2.25 3.09 -10.71
C ALA A 140 -2.21 3.40 -12.20
N MET A 141 -2.83 2.53 -13.00
CA MET A 141 -3.13 2.82 -14.39
C MET A 141 -4.49 3.51 -14.46
N ALA A 142 -4.49 4.82 -14.70
CA ALA A 142 -5.70 5.64 -14.80
C ALA A 142 -5.44 6.88 -15.65
N ASP A 143 -6.50 7.39 -16.28
CA ASP A 143 -6.51 8.74 -16.83
C ASP A 143 -6.43 9.77 -15.68
N ASP A 144 -5.95 10.99 -15.97
CA ASP A 144 -5.74 12.04 -14.96
C ASP A 144 -6.98 12.23 -14.08
N VAL A 145 -6.85 11.98 -12.77
CA VAL A 145 -7.94 12.19 -11.81
C VAL A 145 -7.72 13.49 -11.05
N PRO A 146 -8.67 14.44 -11.09
CA PRO A 146 -8.62 15.65 -10.27
C PRO A 146 -8.53 15.27 -8.78
N GLY A 147 -7.49 15.73 -8.09
CA GLY A 147 -7.27 15.46 -6.66
C GLY A 147 -6.22 14.39 -6.35
N GLY A 148 -5.61 13.74 -7.36
CA GLY A 148 -4.39 12.95 -7.22
C GLY A 148 -4.54 11.50 -6.72
N VAL A 149 -5.73 11.07 -6.32
CA VAL A 149 -6.00 9.66 -6.01
C VAL A 149 -7.17 9.14 -6.85
N PRO A 150 -6.96 8.24 -7.82
CA PRO A 150 -8.03 7.61 -8.56
C PRO A 150 -8.86 6.71 -7.63
N PHE A 151 -10.15 7.02 -7.48
CA PHE A 151 -11.08 6.25 -6.65
C PHE A 151 -11.52 4.94 -7.30
N SER A 152 -11.54 4.91 -8.64
CA SER A 152 -11.59 3.66 -9.40
C SER A 152 -10.25 3.44 -10.08
N THR A 153 -9.58 2.35 -9.71
CA THR A 153 -8.37 1.89 -10.39
C THR A 153 -8.66 0.50 -10.88
N GLN A 154 -8.38 0.21 -12.15
CA GLN A 154 -8.49 -1.16 -12.65
C GLN A 154 -7.41 -2.05 -12.02
N GLN A 155 -6.23 -1.46 -11.78
CA GLN A 155 -5.08 -2.12 -11.19
C GLN A 155 -4.13 -1.11 -10.56
N VAL A 156 -3.61 -1.45 -9.37
CA VAL A 156 -2.54 -0.73 -8.68
C VAL A 156 -1.34 -1.66 -8.57
N PHE A 157 -0.20 -1.24 -9.09
CA PHE A 157 1.06 -1.96 -9.01
C PHE A 157 1.84 -1.54 -7.78
N ILE A 158 2.45 -2.52 -7.12
CA ILE A 158 3.35 -2.29 -5.99
C ILE A 158 4.77 -2.41 -6.55
N VAL A 159 5.54 -1.34 -6.39
CA VAL A 159 6.91 -1.23 -6.86
C VAL A 159 7.82 -1.16 -5.65
N LEU A 160 8.80 -2.06 -5.60
CA LEU A 160 9.85 -2.09 -4.58
C LEU A 160 11.20 -2.22 -5.28
N GLU A 161 12.11 -1.29 -5.01
CA GLU A 161 13.43 -1.26 -5.66
C GLU A 161 13.27 -1.43 -7.19
N ASP A 162 12.57 -0.47 -7.82
CA ASP A 162 12.34 -0.42 -9.29
C ASP A 162 11.64 -1.63 -9.93
N GLN A 163 11.22 -2.59 -9.11
CA GLN A 163 10.55 -3.80 -9.59
C GLN A 163 9.08 -3.78 -9.26
N VAL A 164 8.23 -4.04 -10.26
CA VAL A 164 6.85 -4.45 -10.00
C VAL A 164 6.88 -5.79 -9.28
N VAL A 165 6.46 -5.80 -8.02
CA VAL A 165 6.47 -7.00 -7.17
C VAL A 165 5.09 -7.65 -7.11
N MET A 166 4.02 -6.85 -7.11
CA MET A 166 2.66 -7.31 -6.92
C MET A 166 1.69 -6.35 -7.61
N SER A 167 0.45 -6.79 -7.81
CA SER A 167 -0.64 -5.91 -8.22
C SER A 167 -1.86 -6.13 -7.34
N SER A 168 -2.65 -5.09 -7.14
CA SER A 168 -3.90 -5.11 -6.40
C SER A 168 -5.03 -4.40 -7.14
N THR A 169 -6.26 -4.61 -6.68
CA THR A 169 -7.48 -4.01 -7.23
C THR A 169 -7.83 -2.67 -6.61
N SER A 170 -7.15 -2.26 -5.53
CA SER A 170 -7.38 -0.96 -4.89
C SER A 170 -6.11 -0.41 -4.25
N TRP A 171 -6.06 0.92 -4.08
CA TRP A 171 -5.00 1.59 -3.34
C TRP A 171 -4.87 1.11 -1.89
N THR A 172 -6.01 0.84 -1.25
CA THR A 172 -6.01 0.40 0.15
C THR A 172 -5.30 -0.95 0.28
N ASP A 173 -5.65 -1.90 -0.57
CA ASP A 173 -5.07 -3.23 -0.56
C ASP A 173 -3.58 -3.19 -0.95
N ALA A 174 -3.24 -2.36 -1.94
CA ALA A 174 -1.85 -2.13 -2.35
C ALA A 174 -1.02 -1.53 -1.21
N LEU A 175 -1.56 -0.55 -0.47
CA LEU A 175 -0.91 0.06 0.68
C LEU A 175 -0.66 -0.95 1.80
N VAL A 176 -1.65 -1.80 2.10
CA VAL A 176 -1.48 -2.90 3.06
C VAL A 176 -0.34 -3.82 2.64
N CYS A 177 -0.33 -4.22 1.37
CA CYS A 177 0.71 -5.09 0.83
C CYS A 177 2.10 -4.44 0.77
N LEU A 178 2.19 -3.10 0.71
CA LEU A 178 3.45 -2.36 0.75
C LEU A 178 4.03 -2.22 2.16
N ILE A 179 3.19 -1.84 3.14
CA ILE A 179 3.63 -1.56 4.52
C ILE A 179 4.14 -2.84 5.21
N LEU A 180 3.60 -4.01 4.87
CA LEU A 180 3.94 -5.28 5.50
C LEU A 180 5.39 -5.75 5.29
N PRO A 181 5.89 -5.85 4.03
CA PRO A 181 7.30 -6.14 3.77
C PRO A 181 8.26 -5.24 4.54
N ILE A 182 7.93 -3.95 4.54
CA ILE A 182 8.74 -2.87 5.10
C ILE A 182 8.76 -2.93 6.63
N THR A 183 7.61 -3.08 7.29
CA THR A 183 7.50 -2.92 8.75
C THR A 183 7.66 -4.22 9.53
N LYS A 184 7.29 -5.37 8.95
CA LYS A 184 7.24 -6.65 9.68
C LYS A 184 8.12 -7.74 9.10
N MET A 185 8.31 -7.78 7.79
CA MET A 185 9.19 -8.79 7.17
C MET A 185 10.68 -8.44 7.25
N GLY A 186 11.03 -7.19 7.61
CA GLY A 186 12.41 -6.77 7.82
C GLY A 186 13.18 -6.52 6.52
N MET A 187 12.48 -6.17 5.44
CA MET A 187 13.09 -5.71 4.19
C MET A 187 13.66 -4.31 4.37
N LYS A 188 14.83 -4.22 5.02
CA LYS A 188 15.42 -2.94 5.46
C LYS A 188 15.82 -2.05 4.29
N SER A 189 16.22 -2.62 3.16
CA SER A 189 16.56 -1.88 1.94
C SER A 189 15.36 -1.08 1.41
N ALA A 190 14.23 -1.73 1.10
CA ALA A 190 12.98 -1.05 0.76
C ALA A 190 12.50 -0.05 1.85
N ALA A 191 12.70 -0.37 3.13
CA ALA A 191 12.36 0.53 4.24
C ALA A 191 13.29 1.75 4.37
N GLN A 192 14.50 1.68 3.84
CA GLN A 192 15.44 2.79 3.77
C GLN A 192 15.07 3.69 2.60
N VAL A 193 14.83 3.12 1.42
CA VAL A 193 14.41 3.91 0.25
C VAL A 193 13.12 4.67 0.52
N LEU A 194 12.10 4.02 1.10
CA LEU A 194 10.85 4.71 1.45
C LEU A 194 11.08 5.88 2.42
N ARG A 195 12.08 5.81 3.31
CA ARG A 195 12.43 6.91 4.22
C ARG A 195 13.21 8.04 3.54
N GLU A 196 13.95 7.73 2.49
CA GLU A 196 14.67 8.73 1.70
C GLU A 196 13.73 9.45 0.71
N GLN A 197 12.59 8.83 0.37
CA GLN A 197 11.56 9.38 -0.51
C GLN A 197 10.47 10.22 0.20
N LEU A 198 10.33 10.14 1.53
CA LEU A 198 9.32 10.85 2.33
C LEU A 198 9.97 11.92 3.22
#